data_AF-A0A661IRS3-F1
#
_entry.id   AF-A0A661IRS3-F1
#
_cell.length_a   1.000
_cell.length_b   1.000
_cell.length_c   1.000
_cell.angle_alpha   90.00
_cell.angle_beta   90.00
_cell.angle_gamma   90.00
#
_symmetry.space_group_name_H-M   'P 1'
#
loop_
_entity.id
_entity.type
_entity.pdbx_description
1 polymer ?
#
loop_
_entity_poly.entity_id
_entity_poly.type
_entity_poly.pdbx_seq_one_letter_code
_entity_poly.pdbx_strand_id
1 'polypeptide(L)'
;MKNINSITALTFTGLLLVGCNATQPSFSPDNTVVKVSNGKSYNIPVGANISPYVDEKVIKFYQKIGLNECKDGDTTWEEENAKDEMNIAISKGDRTIYQKLAKEGRIGCASPIN
;
A
#
# COMPACT_ATOMS: atom_id res chain seq x y z
N MET A 1 -38.82 59.60 -4.96
CA MET A 1 -38.39 58.24 -5.34
C MET A 1 -37.00 58.01 -4.74
N LYS A 2 -36.95 57.36 -3.57
CA LYS A 2 -36.54 55.96 -3.35
C LYS A 2 -35.02 55.75 -3.40
N ASN A 3 -34.43 55.86 -2.21
CA ASN A 3 -33.39 55.04 -1.56
C ASN A 3 -32.21 54.53 -2.41
N ILE A 4 -31.03 55.07 -2.10
CA ILE A 4 -29.72 54.55 -2.52
C ILE A 4 -29.49 53.25 -1.76
N ASN A 5 -29.50 52.13 -2.49
CA ASN A 5 -29.26 50.79 -1.94
C ASN A 5 -27.85 50.30 -2.27
N SER A 6 -27.27 49.66 -1.25
CA SER A 6 -26.30 48.56 -1.31
C SER A 6 -24.82 48.90 -1.50
N ILE A 7 -24.18 49.08 -0.35
CA ILE A 7 -22.74 48.93 -0.11
C ILE A 7 -22.31 47.52 -0.54
N THR A 8 -21.32 47.47 -1.41
CA THR A 8 -20.58 46.27 -1.82
C THR A 8 -19.78 45.73 -0.63
N ALA A 9 -20.15 44.57 -0.11
CA ALA A 9 -19.35 43.83 0.87
C ALA A 9 -19.04 42.43 0.32
N LEU A 10 -17.97 42.37 -0.49
CA LEU A 10 -17.27 41.13 -0.83
C LEU A 10 -16.40 40.73 0.36
N THR A 11 -16.96 39.94 1.29
CA THR A 11 -16.15 39.22 2.28
C THR A 11 -16.21 37.74 1.96
N PHE A 12 -15.33 37.32 1.05
CA PHE A 12 -14.96 35.94 0.84
C PHE A 12 -14.05 35.54 2.01
N THR A 13 -14.66 35.14 3.13
CA THR A 13 -13.93 34.61 4.28
C THR A 13 -13.30 33.29 3.85
N GLY A 14 -11.96 33.29 3.79
CA GLY A 14 -11.16 32.20 3.27
C GLY A 14 -11.46 30.86 3.95
N LEU A 15 -11.78 29.86 3.14
CA LEU A 15 -11.42 28.48 3.45
C LEU A 15 -9.89 28.40 3.42
N LEU A 16 -9.25 28.71 4.54
CA LEU A 16 -7.90 28.24 4.80
C LEU A 16 -8.03 26.73 5.04
N LEU A 17 -7.86 26.01 3.93
CA LEU A 17 -7.37 24.65 3.82
C LEU A 17 -6.90 24.13 5.17
N VAL A 18 -7.73 23.29 5.80
CA VAL A 18 -7.26 22.34 6.81
C VAL A 18 -6.03 21.68 6.22
N GLY A 19 -4.86 22.04 6.75
CA GLY A 19 -3.62 21.39 6.44
C GLY A 19 -3.76 19.94 6.86
N CYS A 20 -4.14 19.07 5.91
CA CYS A 20 -3.80 17.66 5.97
C CYS A 20 -2.27 17.57 5.81
N ASN A 21 -1.53 17.98 6.85
CA ASN A 21 -0.23 17.37 7.10
C ASN A 21 -0.53 15.93 7.50
N ALA A 22 -0.72 15.08 6.48
CA ALA A 22 -0.64 13.65 6.64
C ALA A 22 0.82 13.32 6.92
N THR A 23 1.29 13.60 8.14
CA THR A 23 2.52 13.03 8.72
C THR A 23 2.25 11.58 9.13
N GLN A 24 1.60 10.80 8.27
CA GLN A 24 1.83 9.36 8.28
C GLN A 24 3.13 9.16 7.50
N PRO A 25 4.15 8.50 8.09
CA PRO A 25 5.36 8.19 7.34
C PRO A 25 4.95 7.41 6.09
N SER A 26 5.34 7.92 4.91
CA SER A 26 5.13 7.21 3.66
C SER A 26 5.77 5.83 3.77
N PHE A 27 5.04 4.78 3.39
CA PHE A 27 5.57 3.43 3.32
C PHE A 27 6.86 3.42 2.48
N SER A 28 7.89 2.75 2.99
CA SER A 28 9.17 2.59 2.29
C SER A 28 9.57 1.11 2.32
N PRO A 29 9.71 0.46 1.14
CA PRO A 29 10.10 -0.94 1.07
C PRO A 29 11.55 -1.18 1.55
N ASP A 30 12.38 -0.14 1.57
CA ASP A 30 13.80 -0.24 1.96
C ASP A 30 14.00 -0.23 3.49
N ASN A 31 13.01 0.26 4.25
CA ASN A 31 13.06 0.26 5.71
C ASN A 31 12.47 -1.03 6.27
N THR A 32 13.32 -2.00 6.61
CA THR A 32 12.89 -3.35 6.95
C THR A 32 12.93 -3.66 8.46
N VAL A 33 12.08 -4.60 8.88
CA VAL A 33 12.05 -5.23 10.20
C VAL A 33 12.09 -6.75 10.03
N VAL A 34 12.66 -7.44 11.01
CA VAL A 34 12.63 -8.91 11.06
C VAL A 34 11.26 -9.38 11.54
N LYS A 35 10.60 -10.24 10.75
CA LYS A 35 9.42 -10.99 11.19
C LYS A 35 9.65 -12.50 11.07
N VAL A 36 9.08 -13.24 12.01
CA VAL A 36 9.17 -14.70 12.04
C VAL A 36 7.86 -15.30 11.53
N SER A 37 7.95 -16.22 10.57
CA SER A 37 6.83 -16.99 10.06
C SER A 37 7.28 -18.43 9.79
N ASN A 38 6.51 -19.41 10.28
CA ASN A 38 6.81 -20.84 10.14
C ASN A 38 8.24 -21.22 10.58
N GLY A 39 8.73 -20.63 11.69
CA GLY A 39 10.06 -20.90 12.23
C GLY A 39 11.23 -20.32 11.43
N LYS A 40 10.95 -19.55 10.37
CA LYS A 40 11.95 -18.83 9.57
C LYS A 40 11.83 -17.32 9.80
N SER A 41 12.96 -16.64 9.81
CA SER A 41 13.04 -15.18 9.94
C SER A 41 13.12 -14.54 8.57
N TYR A 42 12.49 -13.39 8.35
CA TYR A 42 12.49 -12.66 7.08
C TYR A 42 12.67 -11.16 7.34
N ASN A 43 13.43 -10.49 6.48
CA ASN A 43 13.45 -9.02 6.44
C ASN A 43 12.31 -8.56 5.52
N ILE A 44 11.34 -7.85 6.09
CA ILE A 44 10.22 -7.27 5.33
C ILE A 44 10.08 -5.79 5.66
N PRO A 45 9.44 -4.97 4.81
CA PRO A 45 9.21 -3.56 5.11
C PRO A 45 8.42 -3.34 6.42
N VAL A 46 8.75 -2.26 7.13
CA VAL A 46 7.97 -1.80 8.28
C VAL A 46 6.54 -1.45 7.82
N GLY A 47 5.53 -1.94 8.54
CA GLY A 47 4.12 -1.79 8.14
C GLY A 47 3.62 -2.81 7.12
N ALA A 48 4.48 -3.75 6.68
CA ALA A 48 4.05 -4.90 5.90
C ALA A 48 3.74 -6.11 6.78
N ASN A 49 2.95 -7.04 6.25
CA ASN A 49 2.57 -8.30 6.88
C ASN A 49 2.99 -9.47 5.98
N ILE A 50 3.47 -10.54 6.61
CA ILE A 50 3.78 -11.78 5.90
C ILE A 50 2.46 -12.49 5.56
N SER A 51 2.34 -12.97 4.32
CA SER A 51 1.22 -13.80 3.92
C SER A 51 1.27 -15.13 4.70
N PRO A 52 0.15 -15.60 5.29
CA PRO A 52 0.16 -16.71 6.24
C PRO A 52 0.52 -18.07 5.59
N TYR A 53 0.28 -18.21 4.30
CA TYR A 53 0.58 -19.43 3.55
C TYR A 53 1.13 -19.07 2.18
N VAL A 54 2.35 -19.50 1.90
CA VAL A 54 3.04 -19.28 0.63
C VAL A 54 3.54 -20.62 0.13
N ASP A 55 3.08 -21.01 -1.06
CA ASP A 55 3.54 -22.18 -1.79
C ASP A 55 4.11 -21.77 -3.15
N GLU A 56 4.61 -22.74 -3.92
CA GLU A 56 5.16 -22.48 -5.26
C GLU A 56 4.16 -21.82 -6.21
N LYS A 57 2.85 -22.06 -6.06
CA LYS A 57 1.84 -21.46 -6.94
C LYS A 57 1.70 -19.97 -6.65
N VAL A 58 1.77 -19.58 -5.37
CA VAL A 58 1.81 -18.18 -4.94
C VAL A 58 3.05 -17.49 -5.50
N ILE A 59 4.23 -18.09 -5.34
CA ILE A 59 5.48 -17.52 -5.89
C ILE A 59 5.40 -17.36 -7.41
N LYS A 60 4.95 -18.38 -8.13
CA LYS A 60 4.77 -18.31 -9.60
C LYS A 60 3.74 -17.26 -10.00
N PHE A 61 2.74 -16.97 -9.18
CA PHE A 61 1.81 -15.87 -9.40
C PHE A 61 2.51 -14.52 -9.24
N TYR A 62 3.31 -14.32 -8.18
CA TYR A 62 4.07 -13.09 -7.92
C TYR A 62 5.08 -12.79 -9.05
N GLN A 63 5.76 -13.81 -9.55
CA GLN A 63 6.60 -13.70 -10.75
C GLN A 63 5.81 -13.21 -11.97
N LYS A 64 4.62 -13.78 -12.23
CA LYS A 64 3.77 -13.40 -13.38
C LYS A 64 3.24 -11.97 -13.32
N ILE A 65 3.12 -11.38 -12.13
CA ILE A 65 2.65 -10.00 -11.95
C ILE A 65 3.80 -8.98 -11.99
N GLY A 66 5.04 -9.42 -12.20
CA GLY A 66 6.20 -8.56 -12.44
C GLY A 66 7.29 -8.61 -11.36
N LEU A 67 7.10 -9.37 -10.28
CA LEU A 67 8.11 -9.56 -9.23
C LEU A 67 9.00 -10.75 -9.58
N ASN A 68 9.79 -10.58 -10.64
CA ASN A 68 10.63 -11.64 -11.23
C ASN A 68 11.76 -12.11 -10.29
N GLU A 69 12.08 -11.31 -9.26
CA GLU A 69 13.07 -11.60 -8.24
C GLU A 69 12.60 -12.60 -7.17
N CYS A 70 11.29 -12.87 -7.09
CA CYS A 70 10.72 -13.88 -6.20
C CYS A 70 11.22 -15.28 -6.57
N LYS A 71 11.63 -16.07 -5.58
CA LYS A 71 12.19 -17.42 -5.75
C LYS A 71 11.40 -18.45 -4.96
N ASP A 72 11.49 -19.70 -5.40
CA ASP A 72 10.90 -20.82 -4.67
C ASP A 72 11.50 -20.89 -3.25
N GLY A 73 10.62 -20.96 -2.24
CA GLY A 73 11.02 -20.93 -0.82
C GLY A 73 11.01 -19.54 -0.17
N ASP A 74 10.80 -18.48 -0.95
CA ASP A 74 10.52 -17.15 -0.41
C ASP A 74 9.15 -17.12 0.29
N THR A 75 8.96 -16.13 1.16
CA THR A 75 7.65 -15.70 1.60
C THR A 75 7.19 -14.48 0.79
N THR A 76 5.91 -14.16 0.86
CA THR A 76 5.34 -12.93 0.31
C THR A 76 4.94 -12.00 1.45
N TRP A 77 4.99 -10.69 1.18
CA TRP A 77 4.57 -9.68 2.12
C TRP A 77 3.72 -8.62 1.42
N GLU A 78 2.81 -8.01 2.17
CA GLU A 78 1.97 -6.92 1.70
C GLU A 78 1.91 -5.80 2.72
N GLU A 79 1.98 -4.55 2.27
CA GLU A 79 1.63 -3.39 3.10
C GLU A 79 0.22 -3.55 3.65
N GLU A 80 0.01 -3.15 4.90
CA GLU A 80 -1.29 -3.19 5.57
C GLU A 80 -2.44 -2.59 4.73
N ASN A 81 -2.26 -1.37 4.17
CA ASN A 81 -3.28 -0.74 3.33
C ASN A 81 -3.46 -1.45 1.97
N ALA A 82 -2.40 -2.03 1.42
CA ALA A 82 -2.46 -2.77 0.17
C ALA A 82 -3.35 -4.01 0.30
N LYS A 83 -3.37 -4.64 1.49
CA LYS A 83 -4.27 -5.77 1.78
C LYS A 83 -5.75 -5.41 1.63
N ASP A 84 -6.15 -4.26 2.17
CA ASP A 84 -7.54 -3.81 2.08
C ASP A 84 -7.92 -3.41 0.65
N GLU A 85 -7.02 -2.72 -0.05
CA GLU A 85 -7.21 -2.38 -1.47
C GLU A 85 -7.39 -3.63 -2.34
N MET A 86 -6.56 -4.67 -2.11
CA MET A 86 -6.70 -5.95 -2.81
C MET A 86 -8.05 -6.60 -2.52
N ASN A 87 -8.47 -6.69 -1.26
CA ASN A 87 -9.75 -7.31 -0.89
C ASN A 87 -10.92 -6.59 -1.59
N ILE A 88 -10.91 -5.25 -1.61
CA ILE A 88 -11.94 -4.45 -2.27
C ILE A 88 -11.91 -4.69 -3.79
N ALA A 89 -10.74 -4.62 -4.43
CA ALA A 89 -10.60 -4.80 -5.87
C ALA A 89 -11.02 -6.22 -6.32
N ILE A 90 -10.57 -7.24 -5.61
CA ILE A 90 -10.92 -8.64 -5.88
C ILE A 90 -12.42 -8.89 -5.70
N SER A 91 -13.05 -8.26 -4.69
CA SER A 91 -14.51 -8.34 -4.51
C SER A 91 -15.30 -7.79 -5.72
N LYS A 92 -14.67 -6.88 -6.48
CA LYS A 92 -15.20 -6.29 -7.72
C LYS A 92 -14.72 -7.02 -8.99
N GLY A 93 -13.95 -8.10 -8.84
CA GLY A 93 -13.40 -8.88 -9.96
C GLY A 93 -12.11 -8.31 -10.57
N ASP A 94 -11.53 -7.25 -9.99
CA ASP A 94 -10.30 -6.64 -10.50
C ASP A 94 -9.07 -7.36 -9.93
N ARG A 95 -8.43 -8.18 -10.76
CA ARG A 95 -7.16 -8.86 -10.45
C ARG A 95 -5.93 -8.08 -10.88
N THR A 96 -6.09 -6.98 -11.61
CA THR A 96 -4.96 -6.14 -12.06
C THR A 96 -4.34 -5.36 -10.89
N ILE A 97 -5.07 -5.24 -9.77
CA ILE A 97 -4.61 -4.65 -8.52
C ILE A 97 -3.26 -5.22 -8.05
N TYR A 98 -3.03 -6.52 -8.21
CA TYR A 98 -1.76 -7.15 -7.84
C TYR A 98 -0.58 -6.58 -8.65
N GLN A 99 -0.75 -6.43 -9.97
CA GLN A 99 0.28 -5.85 -10.83
C GLN A 99 0.52 -4.37 -10.50
N LYS A 100 -0.54 -3.63 -10.16
CA LYS A 100 -0.44 -2.23 -9.73
C LYS A 100 0.38 -2.13 -8.45
N LEU A 101 0.01 -2.88 -7.40
CA LEU A 101 0.68 -2.82 -6.10
C LEU A 101 2.12 -3.33 -6.16
N ALA A 102 2.41 -4.32 -7.00
CA ALA A 102 3.77 -4.77 -7.25
C ALA A 102 4.64 -3.64 -7.87
N LYS A 103 4.11 -2.93 -8.87
CA LYS A 103 4.81 -1.77 -9.47
C LYS A 103 5.02 -0.61 -8.49
N GLU A 104 4.09 -0.44 -7.56
CA GLU A 104 4.18 0.56 -6.49
C GLU A 104 5.12 0.12 -5.35
N GLY A 105 5.65 -1.11 -5.38
CA GLY A 105 6.51 -1.65 -4.33
C GLY A 105 5.79 -1.92 -3.01
N ARG A 106 4.46 -2.06 -3.03
CA ARG A 106 3.60 -2.22 -1.84
C ARG A 106 3.31 -3.68 -1.50
N ILE A 107 3.69 -4.59 -2.39
CA ILE A 107 3.76 -6.03 -2.17
C ILE A 107 5.07 -6.54 -2.72
N GLY A 108 5.58 -7.64 -2.17
CA GLY A 108 6.83 -8.23 -2.63
C GLY A 108 7.10 -9.61 -2.05
N CYS A 109 8.30 -10.10 -2.32
CA CYS A 109 8.82 -11.35 -1.74
C CYS A 109 9.97 -11.06 -0.79
N ALA A 110 10.23 -11.99 0.13
CA ALA A 110 11.40 -11.96 0.99
C ALA A 110 11.94 -13.37 1.17
N SER A 111 13.26 -13.52 0.98
CA SER A 111 13.96 -14.76 1.28
C SER A 111 14.20 -14.91 2.79
N PRO A 112 14.24 -16.15 3.31
CA PRO A 112 14.55 -16.37 4.72
C PRO A 112 15.97 -15.91 5.05
N ILE A 113 16.12 -15.29 6.22
CA ILE A 113 17.39 -15.01 6.88
C ILE A 113 17.83 -16.34 7.53
N ASN A 114 18.93 -16.90 7.05
CA ASN A 114 19.53 -18.11 7.62
C ASN A 114 20.00 -17.89 9.06
#